data_AF-A0A6G3XAD4-F1
#
_entry.id   AF-A0A6G3XAD4-F1
#
_cell.length_a   1.000
_cell.length_b   1.000
_cell.length_c   1.000
_cell.angle_alpha   90.00
_cell.angle_beta   90.00
_cell.angle_gamma   90.00
#
_symmetry.space_group_name_H-M   'P 1'
#
loop_
_entity.id
_entity.type
_entity.pdbx_description
1 polymer ?
#
loop_
_entity_poly.entity_id
_entity_poly.type
_entity_poly.pdbx_seq_one_letter_code
_entity_poly.pdbx_strand_id
1 'polypeptide(L)'
;AVVAASAFLDGGLVATYDVRGEQQALYADPGGDTDRPVVVLVDGGTMSAAELLTGALQDRGRAVTVGTPTFGKGSVQMPSELPGGSVAELTVGHYRTPAGRNVDGRGITPDLVVEE
;
A
#
# COMPACT_ATOMS: atom_id res chain seq x y z
N ALA A 1 -2.68 6.40 -2.74
CA ALA A 1 -2.73 5.64 -1.48
C ALA A 1 -2.91 6.56 -0.29
N VAL A 2 -1.93 7.43 0.04
CA VAL A 2 -1.99 8.31 1.23
C VAL A 2 -3.26 9.14 1.30
N VAL A 3 -3.56 9.95 0.28
CA VAL A 3 -4.77 10.80 0.25
C VAL A 3 -6.06 9.98 0.43
N ALA A 4 -6.13 8.80 -0.18
CA ALA A 4 -7.29 7.92 -0.01
C ALA A 4 -7.36 7.35 1.41
N ALA A 5 -6.23 6.99 2.01
CA ALA A 5 -6.17 6.54 3.39
C ALA A 5 -6.58 7.65 4.37
N SER A 6 -6.17 8.90 4.12
CA SER A 6 -6.56 10.08 4.93
C SER A 6 -8.07 10.28 5.01
N ALA A 7 -8.85 9.82 4.03
CA ALA A 7 -10.32 9.90 4.11
C ALA A 7 -10.92 8.99 5.20
N PHE A 8 -10.21 7.91 5.58
CA PHE A 8 -10.68 6.89 6.52
C PHE A 8 -9.86 6.84 7.81
N LEU A 9 -8.75 7.56 7.89
CA LEU A 9 -7.84 7.55 9.03
C LEU A 9 -7.72 8.95 9.61
N ASP A 10 -7.70 9.06 10.93
CA ASP A 10 -7.35 10.31 11.62
C ASP A 10 -5.83 10.37 11.85
N GLY A 11 -5.10 10.46 10.75
CA GLY A 11 -3.63 10.48 10.73
C GLY A 11 -2.96 9.12 10.99
N GLY A 12 -1.63 9.19 11.15
CA GLY A 12 -0.77 8.05 11.46
C GLY A 12 -0.16 7.37 10.23
N LEU A 13 0.69 6.37 10.47
CA LEU A 13 1.49 5.72 9.44
C LEU A 13 0.61 4.95 8.44
N VAL A 14 0.80 5.22 7.15
CA VAL A 14 0.18 4.49 6.02
C VAL A 14 1.16 3.44 5.48
N ALA A 15 2.43 3.80 5.35
CA ALA A 15 3.46 2.88 4.86
C ALA A 15 4.85 3.40 5.16
N THR A 16 5.83 2.51 5.11
CA THR A 16 7.23 2.90 4.95
C THR A 16 7.73 2.41 3.61
N TYR A 17 8.75 3.05 3.06
CA TYR A 17 9.44 2.54 1.89
C TYR A 17 10.92 2.85 1.99
N ASP A 18 11.75 1.94 1.48
CA ASP A 18 13.18 2.16 1.38
C ASP A 18 13.52 2.66 -0.02
N VAL A 19 14.41 3.65 -0.11
CA VAL A 19 15.04 4.06 -1.37
C VAL A 19 16.54 4.05 -1.14
N ARG A 20 17.25 3.13 -1.81
CA ARG A 20 18.72 3.03 -1.74
C ARG A 20 19.27 2.96 -0.30
N GLY A 21 18.56 2.28 0.61
CA GLY A 21 18.96 2.13 2.02
C GLY A 21 18.49 3.25 2.94
N GLU A 22 17.78 4.25 2.43
CA GLU A 22 17.13 5.28 3.23
C GLU A 22 15.64 4.98 3.39
N GLN A 23 15.21 4.74 4.64
CA GLN A 23 13.81 4.53 4.96
C GLN A 23 13.06 5.86 5.03
N GLN A 24 11.95 5.91 4.30
CA GLN A 24 10.98 7.00 4.28
C GLN A 24 9.65 6.50 4.83
N ALA A 25 8.86 7.42 5.39
CA ALA A 25 7.55 7.13 5.96
C ALA A 25 6.47 8.00 5.32
N LEU A 26 5.32 7.40 5.06
CA LEU A 26 4.13 8.03 4.52
C LEU A 26 3.05 8.05 5.60
N TYR A 27 2.47 9.22 5.85
CA TYR A 27 1.47 9.42 6.89
C TYR A 27 0.16 9.90 6.28
N ALA A 28 -0.96 9.45 6.84
CA ALA A 28 -2.27 10.01 6.57
C ALA A 28 -2.38 11.40 7.21
N ASP A 29 -3.21 12.23 6.61
CA ASP A 29 -3.62 13.53 7.17
C ASP A 29 -4.69 13.29 8.26
N PRO A 30 -4.78 14.17 9.27
CA PRO A 30 -5.85 14.12 10.25
C PRO A 30 -7.21 14.53 9.66
N GLY A 31 -8.31 14.16 10.33
CA GLY A 31 -9.67 14.56 9.99
C GLY A 31 -10.45 13.55 9.14
N GLY A 32 -9.91 12.36 8.91
CA GLY A 32 -10.62 11.26 8.25
C GLY A 32 -11.79 10.71 9.09
N ASP A 33 -12.79 10.14 8.42
CA ASP A 33 -13.91 9.49 9.07
C ASP A 33 -13.49 8.12 9.61
N THR A 34 -13.45 7.98 10.93
CA THR A 34 -13.09 6.74 11.64
C THR A 34 -14.30 6.01 12.22
N ASP A 35 -15.50 6.58 12.15
CA ASP A 35 -16.71 6.05 12.79
C ASP A 35 -17.48 5.11 11.88
N ARG A 36 -17.52 5.39 10.57
CA ARG A 36 -18.31 4.57 9.63
C ARG A 36 -17.64 3.23 9.35
N PRO A 37 -18.37 2.09 9.36
CA PRO A 37 -17.80 0.80 8.95
C PRO A 37 -17.27 0.84 7.51
N VAL A 38 -16.10 0.25 7.29
CA VAL A 38 -15.48 0.16 5.95
C VAL A 38 -15.12 -1.29 5.67
N VAL A 39 -15.45 -1.73 4.45
CA VAL A 39 -15.03 -3.00 3.87
C VAL A 39 -14.22 -2.70 2.63
N VAL A 40 -13.10 -3.40 2.45
CA VAL A 40 -12.26 -3.30 1.24
C VAL A 40 -12.34 -4.62 0.49
N LEU A 41 -12.83 -4.56 -0.75
CA LEU A 41 -12.83 -5.72 -1.64
C LEU A 41 -11.54 -5.75 -2.43
N VAL A 42 -10.88 -6.91 -2.46
CA VAL A 42 -9.61 -7.11 -3.16
C VAL A 42 -9.58 -8.41 -3.93
N ASP A 43 -8.74 -8.46 -4.95
CA ASP A 43 -8.51 -9.64 -5.78
C ASP A 43 -7.06 -9.73 -6.24
N GLY A 44 -6.74 -10.75 -7.04
CA GLY A 44 -5.40 -10.93 -7.64
C GLY A 44 -4.97 -9.82 -8.60
N GLY A 45 -5.88 -8.95 -9.04
CA GLY A 45 -5.57 -7.75 -9.84
C GLY A 45 -5.23 -6.52 -9.00
N THR A 46 -5.54 -6.56 -7.70
CA THR A 46 -5.20 -5.49 -6.76
C THR A 46 -3.70 -5.41 -6.59
N MET A 47 -3.09 -4.28 -6.93
CA MET A 47 -1.63 -4.14 -6.97
C MET A 47 -1.13 -2.74 -6.57
N SER A 48 0.13 -2.64 -6.15
CA SER A 48 0.85 -1.36 -5.95
C SER A 48 0.15 -0.45 -4.93
N ALA A 49 -0.19 0.79 -5.30
CA ALA A 49 -0.84 1.77 -4.43
C ALA A 49 -2.15 1.27 -3.80
N ALA A 50 -2.85 0.32 -4.45
CA ALA A 50 -4.05 -0.30 -3.90
C ALA A 50 -3.71 -1.27 -2.75
N GLU A 51 -2.59 -2.00 -2.85
CA GLU A 51 -2.08 -2.86 -1.77
C GLU A 51 -1.57 -2.05 -0.58
N LEU A 52 -0.94 -0.90 -0.84
CA LEU A 52 -0.58 0.07 0.19
C LEU A 52 -1.79 0.57 0.98
N LEU A 53 -2.85 0.98 0.28
CA LEU A 53 -4.10 1.42 0.91
C LEU A 53 -4.74 0.28 1.71
N THR A 54 -4.86 -0.90 1.09
CA THR A 54 -5.44 -2.09 1.72
C THR A 54 -4.69 -2.49 2.97
N GLY A 55 -3.35 -2.62 2.88
CA GLY A 55 -2.50 -2.97 4.01
C GLY A 55 -2.53 -1.92 5.12
N ALA A 56 -2.61 -0.63 4.78
CA ALA A 56 -2.72 0.43 5.77
C ALA A 56 -4.05 0.37 6.55
N LEU A 57 -5.16 0.17 5.85
CA LEU A 57 -6.48 0.07 6.48
C LEU A 57 -6.61 -1.23 7.28
N GLN A 58 -6.08 -2.35 6.76
CA GLN A 58 -6.08 -3.65 7.45
C GLN A 58 -5.21 -3.63 8.72
N ASP A 59 -3.95 -3.21 8.63
CA ASP A 59 -3.01 -3.21 9.77
C ASP A 59 -3.47 -2.32 10.92
N ARG A 60 -4.21 -1.27 10.60
CA ARG A 60 -4.73 -0.32 11.57
C ARG A 60 -6.11 -0.72 12.10
N GLY A 61 -6.63 -1.88 11.70
CA GLY A 61 -7.96 -2.36 12.07
C GLY A 61 -9.09 -1.43 11.60
N ARG A 62 -8.84 -0.60 10.58
CA ARG A 62 -9.80 0.39 10.10
C ARG A 62 -10.86 -0.22 9.18
N ALA A 63 -10.49 -1.25 8.43
CA ALA A 63 -11.39 -1.93 7.52
C ALA A 63 -11.19 -3.44 7.57
N VAL A 64 -12.27 -4.18 7.32
CA VAL A 64 -12.21 -5.62 7.03
C VAL A 64 -11.98 -5.79 5.54
N THR A 65 -10.97 -6.58 5.19
CA THR A 65 -10.63 -6.89 3.80
C THR A 65 -11.22 -8.22 3.38
N VAL A 66 -11.79 -8.29 2.17
CA VAL A 66 -12.53 -9.45 1.68
C VAL A 66 -12.14 -9.75 0.23
N GLY A 67 -11.94 -11.03 -0.12
CA GLY A 67 -11.72 -11.48 -1.49
C GLY A 67 -10.57 -12.48 -1.61
N THR A 68 -9.68 -12.30 -2.59
CA THR A 68 -8.52 -13.19 -2.79
C THR A 68 -7.19 -12.48 -2.49
N PRO A 69 -6.07 -13.21 -2.31
CA PRO A 69 -4.75 -12.59 -2.19
C PRO A 69 -4.46 -11.62 -3.33
N THR A 70 -3.84 -10.49 -3.01
CA THR A 70 -3.47 -9.45 -3.98
C THR A 70 -2.20 -9.80 -4.76
N PHE A 71 -1.87 -9.02 -5.79
CA PHE A 71 -0.81 -9.32 -6.74
C PHE A 71 0.60 -9.42 -6.14
N GLY A 72 0.94 -8.56 -5.17
CA GLY A 72 2.25 -8.49 -4.55
C GLY A 72 3.26 -7.59 -5.26
N LYS A 73 2.82 -6.45 -5.81
CA LYS A 73 3.75 -5.47 -6.39
C LYS A 73 4.21 -4.51 -5.29
N GLY A 74 5.25 -4.92 -4.57
CA GLY A 74 5.82 -4.22 -3.41
C GLY A 74 6.95 -3.23 -3.73
N SER A 75 7.37 -3.14 -4.99
CA SER A 75 8.51 -2.34 -5.41
C SER A 75 8.17 -0.87 -5.67
N VAL A 76 9.12 0.01 -5.35
CA VAL A 76 9.10 1.43 -5.68
C VAL A 76 10.00 1.65 -6.90
N GLN A 77 9.43 2.24 -7.95
CA GLN A 77 10.18 2.61 -9.14
C GLN A 77 10.34 4.13 -9.21
N MET A 78 11.52 4.58 -9.64
CA MET A 78 11.77 5.99 -9.92
C MET A 78 12.26 6.18 -11.36
N PRO A 79 11.80 7.24 -12.05
CA PRO A 79 12.31 7.58 -13.37
C PRO A 79 13.77 8.02 -13.26
N SER A 80 14.59 7.53 -14.19
CA SER A 80 15.98 7.94 -14.39
C SER A 80 16.14 8.41 -15.82
N GLU A 81 16.47 9.69 -16.00
CA GLU A 81 16.73 10.26 -17.33
C GLU A 81 18.04 9.71 -17.90
N LEU A 82 18.01 9.36 -19.18
CA LEU A 82 19.16 8.84 -19.92
C LEU A 82 19.66 9.88 -20.93
N PRO A 83 20.93 9.80 -21.36
CA PRO A 83 21.44 10.61 -22.46
C PRO A 83 20.56 10.47 -23.70
N GLY A 84 20.10 11.59 -24.26
CA GLY A 84 19.19 11.61 -25.42
C GLY A 84 17.70 11.75 -25.05
N GLY A 85 17.35 11.88 -23.76
CA GLY A 85 16.00 12.28 -23.32
C GLY A 85 15.00 11.14 -23.08
N SER A 86 15.43 9.88 -23.23
CA SER A 86 14.62 8.73 -22.81
C SER A 86 14.63 8.57 -21.29
N VAL A 87 13.62 7.87 -20.74
CA VAL A 87 13.49 7.61 -19.29
C VAL A 87 13.46 6.10 -19.04
N ALA A 88 14.24 5.65 -18.07
CA ALA A 88 14.15 4.30 -17.51
C ALA A 88 13.42 4.34 -16.17
N GLU A 89 12.41 3.49 -15.96
CA GLU A 89 11.88 3.24 -14.63
C GLU A 89 12.69 2.14 -13.95
N LEU A 90 13.35 2.48 -12.86
CA LEU A 90 14.20 1.55 -12.12
C LEU A 90 13.63 1.31 -10.73
N THR A 91 13.62 0.05 -10.31
CA THR A 91 13.34 -0.29 -8.91
C THR A 91 14.43 0.27 -8.01
N VAL A 92 14.03 1.10 -7.05
CA VAL A 92 14.95 1.74 -6.10
C VAL A 92 14.73 1.28 -4.66
N GLY A 93 13.69 0.46 -4.42
CA GLY A 93 13.46 -0.22 -3.16
C GLY A 93 12.04 -0.77 -3.05
N HIS A 94 11.57 -0.97 -1.83
CA HIS A 94 10.32 -1.66 -1.53
C HIS A 94 9.55 -0.96 -0.42
N TYR A 95 8.22 -1.02 -0.48
CA TYR A 95 7.37 -0.55 0.60
C TYR A 95 7.00 -1.65 1.58
N ARG A 96 6.65 -1.23 2.79
CA ARG A 96 6.13 -2.06 3.88
C ARG A 96 4.87 -1.42 4.45
N THR A 97 3.94 -2.27 4.84
CA THR A 97 2.71 -1.83 5.52
C THR A 97 3.02 -1.29 6.94
N PRO A 98 2.06 -0.66 7.65
CA PRO A 98 2.30 -0.13 8.99
C PRO A 98 2.78 -1.17 10.02
N ALA A 99 2.34 -2.42 9.90
CA ALA A 99 2.82 -3.54 10.72
C ALA A 99 4.17 -4.12 10.24
N GLY A 100 4.82 -3.50 9.25
CA GLY A 100 6.13 -3.89 8.75
C GLY A 100 6.13 -5.04 7.72
N ARG A 101 4.95 -5.47 7.26
CA ARG A 101 4.83 -6.59 6.29
C ARG A 101 5.44 -6.19 4.95
N ASN A 102 6.22 -7.09 4.37
CA ASN A 102 6.68 -6.96 3.00
C ASN A 102 5.58 -7.47 2.06
N VAL A 103 5.22 -6.64 1.08
CA VAL A 103 4.18 -6.94 0.08
C VAL A 103 4.77 -7.55 -1.19
N ASP A 104 6.05 -7.31 -1.48
CA ASP A 104 6.68 -7.72 -2.73
C ASP A 104 6.73 -9.24 -2.87
N GLY A 105 6.17 -9.74 -3.98
CA GLY A 105 6.03 -11.16 -4.29
C GLY A 105 5.07 -11.95 -3.39
N ARG A 106 4.37 -11.29 -2.45
CA ARG A 106 3.46 -11.94 -1.49
C ARG A 106 2.03 -11.42 -1.55
N GLY A 107 1.88 -10.13 -1.80
CA GLY A 107 0.59 -9.45 -1.69
C GLY A 107 0.11 -9.29 -0.25
N ILE A 108 -1.15 -8.91 -0.14
CA ILE A 108 -1.94 -8.80 1.08
C ILE A 108 -2.94 -9.96 1.07
N THR A 109 -2.93 -10.75 2.13
CA THR A 109 -3.98 -11.74 2.38
C THR A 109 -5.18 -11.04 3.03
N PRO A 110 -6.39 -11.16 2.46
CA PRO A 110 -7.57 -10.55 3.05
C PRO A 110 -7.96 -11.25 4.37
N ASP A 111 -8.67 -10.52 5.23
CA ASP A 111 -9.17 -11.03 6.52
C ASP A 111 -10.23 -12.12 6.31
N LEU A 112 -11.05 -11.96 5.26
CA LEU A 112 -12.03 -12.92 4.83
C LEU A 112 -11.70 -13.36 3.39
N VAL A 113 -11.11 -14.55 3.28
CA VAL A 113 -10.84 -15.16 1.98
C VAL A 113 -12.14 -15.69 1.38
N VAL A 114 -12.39 -15.36 0.12
CA VAL A 114 -13.49 -15.90 -0.68
C VAL A 114 -12.89 -16.72 -1.81
N GLU A 115 -13.25 -18.00 -1.85
CA GLU A 115 -12.90 -18.90 -2.96
C GLU A 115 -13.93 -18.72 -4.08
N GLU A 116 -13.49 -18.91 -5.32
CA GLU A 116 -14.37 -18.90 -6.50
C GLU A 116 -15.26 -20.16 -6.56
#